data_AF-A0A2A2V8K1-F1
#
_entry.id   AF-A0A2A2V8K1-F1
#
_cell.length_a   1.000
_cell.length_b   1.000
_cell.length_c   1.000
_cell.angle_alpha   90.00
_cell.angle_beta   90.00
_cell.angle_gamma   90.00
#
_symmetry.space_group_name_H-M   'P 1'
#
loop_
_entity.id
_entity.type
_entity.pdbx_description
1 polymer ?
#
loop_
_entity_poly.entity_id
_entity_poly.type
_entity_poly.pdbx_seq_one_letter_code
_entity_poly.pdbx_strand_id
1 'polypeptide(L)' 'MTEQDRPQYQQLLARKVEVVNVGLEGFVKDLRDCDIGVVHVDWKPSAGGDPQMAALLAKLGV' A
#
# COMPACT_ATOMS: atom_id res chain seq x y z
N MET A 1 -27.73 0.09 -21.72
CA MET A 1 -27.03 -0.44 -20.53
C MET A 1 -27.18 0.59 -19.43
N THR A 2 -27.98 0.28 -18.42
CA THR A 2 -28.13 1.12 -17.23
C THR A 2 -26.95 0.89 -16.29
N GLU A 3 -26.73 1.78 -15.32
CA GLU A 3 -25.67 1.64 -14.32
C GLU A 3 -25.73 0.31 -13.53
N GLN A 4 -26.94 -0.26 -13.42
CA GLN A 4 -27.24 -1.53 -12.78
C GLN A 4 -26.82 -2.75 -13.60
N ASP A 5 -26.65 -2.61 -14.92
CA ASP A 5 -26.26 -3.71 -15.83
C ASP A 5 -24.74 -3.91 -15.92
N ARG A 6 -23.96 -3.06 -15.22
CA ARG A 6 -22.51 -3.03 -15.32
C ARG A 6 -21.86 -4.15 -14.47
N PRO A 7 -20.85 -4.88 -14.99
CA PRO A 7 -20.07 -5.81 -14.19
C PRO A 7 -19.53 -5.18 -12.91
N GLN A 8 -19.51 -5.96 -11.82
CA GLN A 8 -19.21 -5.47 -10.47
C GLN A 8 -17.83 -4.79 -10.35
N TYR A 9 -16.81 -5.30 -11.04
CA TYR A 9 -15.47 -4.68 -11.05
C TYR A 9 -15.49 -3.27 -11.64
N GLN A 10 -16.36 -3.03 -12.61
CA GLN A 10 -16.43 -1.79 -13.35
C GLN A 10 -17.26 -0.74 -12.58
N GLN A 11 -18.14 -1.18 -11.67
CA GLN A 11 -18.76 -0.33 -10.65
C GLN A 11 -17.77 0.02 -9.53
N LEU A 12 -16.90 -0.93 -9.12
CA LEU A 12 -15.85 -0.69 -8.12
C LEU A 12 -14.86 0.39 -8.60
N LEU A 13 -14.40 0.29 -9.84
CA LEU A 13 -13.43 1.23 -10.43
C LEU A 13 -14.02 2.60 -10.77
N ALA A 14 -15.36 2.73 -10.83
CA ALA A 14 -16.04 4.01 -11.07
C ALA A 14 -16.21 4.85 -9.79
N ARG A 15 -15.91 4.27 -8.62
CA ARG A 15 -15.96 4.97 -7.33
C ARG A 15 -14.64 5.69 -7.07
N LYS A 16 -14.69 6.67 -6.16
CA LYS A 16 -13.48 7.34 -5.66
C LYS A 16 -12.50 6.29 -5.11
N VAL A 17 -11.24 6.38 -5.52
CA VAL A 17 -10.16 5.51 -5.07
C VAL A 17 -9.61 6.05 -3.75
N GLU A 18 -9.49 5.19 -2.76
CA GLU A 18 -8.84 5.47 -1.48
C GLU A 18 -7.55 4.66 -1.42
N VAL A 19 -6.43 5.28 -1.01
CA VAL A 19 -5.10 4.64 -1.09
C VAL A 19 -4.48 4.47 0.28
N VAL A 20 -3.94 3.28 0.54
CA VAL A 20 -3.04 2.99 1.66
C VAL A 20 -1.66 2.68 1.08
N ASN A 21 -0.71 3.61 1.24
CA ASN A 21 0.65 3.45 0.76
C ASN A 21 1.53 2.79 1.84
N VAL A 22 2.23 1.72 1.50
CA VAL A 22 3.05 0.94 2.44
C VAL A 22 4.51 0.99 2.03
N GLY A 23 5.37 1.42 2.94
CA GLY A 23 6.82 1.43 2.76
C GLY A 23 7.35 2.68 2.07
N LEU A 24 7.32 2.75 0.73
CA LEU A 24 8.01 3.83 0.02
C LEU A 24 7.27 5.17 0.11
N GLU A 25 7.84 6.13 0.84
CA GLU A 25 7.25 7.46 1.02
C GLU A 25 7.11 8.27 -0.28
N GLY A 26 7.97 8.03 -1.27
CA GLY A 26 7.96 8.76 -2.56
C GLY A 26 6.60 8.76 -3.25
N PHE A 27 5.88 7.63 -3.22
CA PHE A 27 4.55 7.52 -3.81
C PHE A 27 3.48 8.36 -3.10
N VAL A 28 3.66 8.66 -1.81
CA VAL A 28 2.74 9.54 -1.07
C VAL A 28 2.74 10.93 -1.69
N LYS A 29 3.92 11.43 -2.07
CA LYS A 29 4.06 12.74 -2.70
C LYS A 29 3.36 12.76 -4.05
N ASP A 30 3.64 11.78 -4.90
CA ASP A 30 3.05 11.68 -6.25
C ASP A 30 1.51 11.60 -6.20
N LEU A 31 0.97 10.85 -5.24
CA LEU A 31 -0.48 10.72 -5.04
C LEU A 31 -1.11 12.03 -4.55
N ARG A 32 -0.47 12.74 -3.62
CA ARG A 32 -0.94 14.04 -3.13
C ARG A 32 -0.88 15.12 -4.22
N ASP A 33 0.15 15.09 -5.07
CA ASP A 33 0.27 16.00 -6.22
C ASP A 33 -0.86 15.78 -7.24
N CYS A 34 -1.49 14.59 -7.23
CA CYS A 34 -2.69 14.27 -8.02
C CYS A 34 -4.02 14.49 -7.26
N ASP A 35 -4.00 15.15 -6.09
CA ASP A 35 -5.16 15.36 -5.21
C ASP A 35 -5.85 14.05 -4.75
N ILE A 36 -5.07 12.96 -4.64
CA ILE A 36 -5.55 11.67 -4.15
C ILE A 36 -5.34 11.56 -2.64
N GLY A 37 -6.41 11.19 -1.93
CA GLY A 37 -6.36 10.86 -0.51
C GLY A 37 -5.49 9.61 -0.26
N VAL A 38 -4.47 9.75 0.56
CA VAL A 38 -3.53 8.65 0.88
C VAL A 38 -3.21 8.60 2.37
N VAL A 39 -3.33 7.41 2.95
CA VAL A 39 -2.79 7.06 4.28
C VAL A 39 -1.47 6.34 4.08
N HIS A 40 -0.42 6.80 4.77
CA HIS A 40 0.90 6.17 4.67
C HIS A 40 1.19 5.30 5.90
N VAL A 41 1.63 4.08 5.65
CA VAL A 41 2.20 3.16 6.64
C VAL A 41 3.70 3.08 6.41
N ASP A 42 4.49 3.57 7.38
CA ASP A 42 5.95 3.40 7.42
C ASP A 42 6.29 1.95 7.81
N TRP A 43 6.08 1.05 6.84
CA TRP A 43 6.42 -0.35 6.99
C TRP A 43 7.84 -0.60 6.51
N LYS A 44 8.55 -1.44 7.26
CA LYS A 44 9.86 -1.95 6.88
C LYS A 44 9.90 -3.47 7.08
N PRO A 45 10.61 -4.23 6.22
CA PRO A 45 10.80 -5.66 6.43
C PRO A 45 11.53 -5.95 7.75
N SER A 46 11.39 -7.17 8.26
CA SER A 46 12.11 -7.63 9.46
C SER A 46 13.60 -7.32 9.34
N ALA A 47 14.20 -6.89 10.44
CA ALA A 47 15.61 -6.49 10.46
C ALA A 47 15.96 -5.38 9.46
N GLY A 48 14.98 -4.56 9.05
CA GLY A 48 15.18 -3.52 8.02
C GLY A 48 15.44 -4.08 6.62
N GLY A 49 15.24 -5.39 6.40
CA GLY A 49 15.54 -6.07 5.14
C GLY A 49 16.97 -6.61 5.05
N ASP A 50 17.78 -6.47 6.11
CA ASP A 50 19.10 -7.08 6.17
C ASP A 50 18.99 -8.59 6.46
N PRO A 51 19.38 -9.47 5.51
CA PRO A 51 19.25 -10.91 5.69
C PRO A 51 20.20 -11.45 6.77
N GLN A 52 21.36 -10.83 6.99
CA GLN A 52 22.29 -11.24 8.04
C GLN A 52 21.71 -10.90 9.41
N MET A 53 21.18 -9.69 9.57
CA MET A 53 20.54 -9.26 10.81
C MET A 53 19.28 -10.09 11.11
N ALA A 54 18.47 -10.39 10.10
CA ALA A 54 17.31 -11.27 10.26
C ALA A 54 17.72 -12.66 10.78
N ALA A 55 18.81 -13.23 10.23
CA ALA A 55 19.32 -14.52 10.67
C ALA A 55 19.90 -14.49 12.11
N LEU A 56 20.46 -13.36 12.54
CA LEU A 56 20.92 -13.19 13.93
C LEU A 56 19.74 -13.08 14.90
N LEU A 57 18.71 -12.30 14.55
CA LEU A 57 17.50 -12.15 15.36
C LEU A 57 16.73 -13.46 15.51
N ALA A 58 16.64 -14.27 14.44
CA ALA A 58 15.99 -15.57 14.47
C ALA A 58 16.60 -16.55 15.52
N LYS A 59 17.89 -16.39 15.86
CA LYS A 59 18.54 -17.19 16.91
C LYS A 59 18.07 -16.86 18.32
N LEU A 60 17.45 -15.69 18.53
CA LEU A 60 16.94 -15.25 19.82
C LEU A 60 15.47 -15.69 20.06
N GLY A 61 14.87 -16.45 19.14
CA GLY A 61 13.49 -16.91 19.25
C GLY A 61 12.45 -15.89 18.80
N VAL A 62 12.87 -14.89 18.02
CA VAL A 62 11.98 -13.94 17.32
C VAL A 62 11.76 -14.38 15.88
#